data_AF-A0AA42YTE7-F1
#
_entry.id   AF-A0AA42YTE7-F1
#
_cell.length_a   1.000
_cell.length_b   1.000
_cell.length_c   1.000
_cell.angle_alpha   90.00
_cell.angle_beta   90.00
_cell.angle_gamma   90.00
#
_symmetry.space_group_name_H-M   'P 1'
#
loop_
_entity.id
_entity.type
_entity.pdbx_description
1 polymer ?
#
loop_
_entity_poly.entity_id
_entity_poly.type
_entity_poly.pdbx_seq_one_letter_code
_entity_poly.pdbx_strand_id
1 'polypeptide(L)'
;MTETDIAQLIAMNRLGFIGWLLASMIWTLGIFFLAYVIRNTPVFVRAAVFVAFLLGTFNFVMTMNIVNAGFLQLVQDLAAVSPQTTFSQNVIEVFGATPTQAPALPIWARLGSPLVYLLNVLVGFYLLLMAKWER
;
A
#
# COMPACT_ATOMS: atom_id res chain seq x y z
N MET A 1 -2.02 -26.59 -8.51
CA MET A 1 -0.97 -25.58 -8.71
C MET A 1 0.32 -26.17 -8.16
N THR A 2 1.43 -26.08 -8.88
CA THR A 2 2.73 -26.63 -8.41
C THR A 2 3.44 -25.62 -7.50
N GLU A 3 4.46 -26.06 -6.75
CA GLU A 3 5.30 -25.16 -5.94
C GLU A 3 5.92 -24.04 -6.79
N THR A 4 6.40 -24.38 -7.99
CA THR A 4 7.00 -23.43 -8.93
C THR A 4 6.00 -22.36 -9.38
N ASP A 5 4.74 -22.75 -9.63
CA ASP A 5 3.68 -21.80 -10.02
C ASP A 5 3.38 -20.82 -8.87
N ILE A 6 3.30 -21.32 -7.64
CA ILE A 6 3.03 -20.49 -6.45
C ILE A 6 4.20 -19.52 -6.20
N ALA A 7 5.44 -19.98 -6.34
CA ALA A 7 6.63 -19.15 -6.19
C ALA A 7 6.65 -17.99 -7.23
N GLN A 8 6.26 -18.27 -8.48
CA GLN A 8 6.14 -17.25 -9.51
C GLN A 8 5.04 -16.23 -9.18
N LEU A 9 3.87 -16.69 -8.72
CA LEU A 9 2.78 -15.81 -8.31
C LEU A 9 3.16 -14.93 -7.11
N ILE A 10 3.91 -15.47 -6.15
CA ILE A 10 4.47 -14.70 -5.04
C ILE A 10 5.38 -13.59 -5.58
N ALA A 11 6.31 -13.91 -6.48
CA ALA A 11 7.21 -12.92 -7.07
C ALA A 11 6.44 -11.83 -7.83
N MET A 12 5.45 -12.20 -8.64
CA MET A 12 4.59 -11.26 -9.37
C MET A 12 3.79 -10.35 -8.42
N ASN A 13 3.25 -10.91 -7.34
CA ASN A 13 2.53 -10.13 -6.33
C ASN A 13 3.46 -9.11 -5.67
N ARG A 14 4.70 -9.51 -5.31
CA ARG A 14 5.69 -8.60 -4.71
C ARG A 14 6.14 -7.50 -5.67
N LEU A 15 6.28 -7.79 -6.97
CA LEU A 15 6.52 -6.77 -7.99
C LEU A 15 5.36 -5.76 -8.06
N GLY A 16 4.11 -6.25 -8.04
CA GLY A 16 2.92 -5.40 -7.96
C GLY A 16 2.93 -4.51 -6.72
N PHE A 17 3.27 -5.06 -5.54
CA PHE A 17 3.40 -4.31 -4.30
C PHE A 17 4.44 -3.19 -4.42
N ILE A 18 5.64 -3.48 -4.94
CA ILE A 18 6.70 -2.47 -5.11
C ILE A 18 6.25 -1.36 -6.07
N GLY A 19 5.62 -1.71 -7.18
CA GLY A 19 5.10 -0.73 -8.15
C GLY A 19 4.07 0.21 -7.51
N TRP A 20 3.11 -0.34 -6.77
CA TRP A 20 2.13 0.46 -6.03
C TRP A 20 2.76 1.30 -4.92
N LEU A 21 3.82 0.81 -4.27
CA LEU A 21 4.52 1.53 -3.21
C LEU A 21 5.20 2.77 -3.78
N LEU A 22 5.94 2.61 -4.87
CA LEU A 22 6.57 3.72 -5.58
C LEU A 22 5.53 4.74 -6.07
N ALA A 23 4.42 4.27 -6.63
CA ALA A 23 3.32 5.13 -7.03
C ALA A 23 2.75 5.94 -5.86
N SER A 24 2.63 5.33 -4.67
CA SER A 24 2.15 6.04 -3.46
C SER A 24 3.10 7.13 -2.98
N MET A 25 4.41 6.93 -3.10
CA MET A 25 5.42 7.94 -2.78
C MET A 25 5.33 9.12 -3.74
N ILE A 26 5.19 8.84 -5.05
CA ILE A 26 5.01 9.86 -6.08
C ILE A 26 3.70 10.62 -5.87
N TRP A 27 2.62 9.92 -5.53
CA TRP A 27 1.32 10.53 -5.22
C TRP A 27 1.41 11.52 -4.05
N THR A 28 2.12 11.12 -2.99
CA THR A 28 2.37 11.97 -1.82
C THR A 28 3.18 13.21 -2.21
N LEU A 29 4.21 13.09 -3.05
CA LEU A 29 4.96 14.25 -3.54
C LEU A 29 4.12 15.14 -4.47
N GLY A 30 3.25 14.52 -5.27
CA GLY A 30 2.35 15.19 -6.19
C GLY A 30 1.42 16.19 -5.50
N ILE A 31 0.96 15.91 -4.28
CA ILE A 31 0.07 16.83 -3.55
C ILE A 31 0.75 18.15 -3.19
N PHE A 32 2.05 18.14 -2.88
CA PHE A 32 2.81 19.35 -2.58
C PHE A 32 2.93 20.23 -3.83
N PHE A 33 3.31 19.62 -4.95
CA PHE A 33 3.41 20.32 -6.23
C PHE A 33 2.05 20.89 -6.63
N LEU A 34 1.00 20.08 -6.53
CA LEU A 34 -0.33 20.47 -6.96
C LEU A 34 -0.90 21.58 -6.07
N ALA A 35 -0.70 21.51 -4.75
CA ALA A 35 -1.04 22.58 -3.82
C ALA A 35 -0.34 23.90 -4.16
N TYR A 36 0.95 23.86 -4.52
CA TYR A 36 1.69 25.02 -4.96
C TYR A 36 1.12 25.62 -6.26
N VAL A 37 0.79 24.79 -7.26
CA VAL A 37 0.25 25.26 -8.54
C VAL A 37 -1.11 25.94 -8.36
N ILE A 38 -2.00 25.37 -7.55
CA ILE A 38 -3.36 25.88 -7.39
C ILE A 38 -3.54 26.85 -6.22
N ARG A 39 -2.45 27.28 -5.58
CA ARG A 39 -2.49 28.09 -4.35
C ARG A 39 -3.34 29.36 -4.44
N ASN A 40 -3.36 30.00 -5.61
CA ASN A 40 -4.07 31.24 -5.86
C ASN A 40 -5.51 31.02 -6.38
N THR A 41 -5.97 29.77 -6.46
CA THR A 41 -7.32 29.45 -6.92
C THR A 41 -8.34 29.57 -5.79
N PRO A 42 -9.63 29.81 -6.12
CA PRO A 42 -10.70 29.81 -5.13
C PRO A 42 -10.74 28.52 -4.31
N VAL A 43 -11.17 28.63 -3.05
CA VAL A 43 -11.23 27.49 -2.10
C VAL A 43 -12.03 26.32 -2.65
N PHE A 44 -13.10 26.56 -3.42
CA PHE A 44 -13.92 25.47 -3.98
C PHE A 44 -13.14 24.60 -4.99
N VAL A 45 -12.21 25.18 -5.77
CA VAL A 45 -11.35 24.43 -6.69
C VAL A 45 -10.38 23.58 -5.89
N ARG A 46 -9.77 24.15 -4.85
CA ARG A 46 -8.85 23.44 -3.95
C ARG A 46 -9.54 22.31 -3.18
N ALA A 47 -10.82 22.50 -2.81
CA ALA A 47 -11.65 21.48 -2.19
C ALA A 47 -11.99 20.33 -3.13
N ALA A 48 -12.37 20.61 -4.39
CA ALA A 48 -12.58 19.57 -5.39
C ALA A 48 -11.31 18.73 -5.63
N VAL A 49 -10.16 19.40 -5.72
CA VAL A 49 -8.85 18.73 -5.81
C VAL A 49 -8.56 17.89 -4.58
N PHE A 50 -8.84 18.40 -3.37
CA PHE A 50 -8.65 17.64 -2.14
C PHE A 50 -9.50 16.37 -2.13
N VAL A 51 -10.76 16.43 -2.56
CA VAL A 51 -11.63 15.25 -2.68
C VAL A 51 -11.06 14.24 -3.68
N ALA A 52 -10.59 14.69 -4.85
CA ALA A 52 -9.94 13.80 -5.83
C ALA A 52 -8.67 13.15 -5.25
N PHE A 53 -7.89 13.92 -4.48
CA PHE A 53 -6.72 13.41 -3.78
C PHE A 53 -7.08 12.35 -2.72
N LEU A 54 -8.16 12.55 -1.96
CA LEU A 54 -8.66 11.58 -0.99
C LEU A 54 -9.08 10.27 -1.65
N LEU A 55 -9.79 10.35 -2.78
CA LEU A 55 -10.21 9.16 -3.54
C LEU A 55 -9.02 8.36 -4.06
N GLY A 56 -8.00 9.03 -4.60
CA GLY A 56 -6.77 8.35 -5.01
C GLY A 56 -6.04 7.71 -3.83
N THR A 57 -5.85 8.44 -2.73
CA THR A 57 -5.22 7.91 -1.50
C THR A 57 -5.99 6.71 -0.94
N PHE A 58 -7.32 6.75 -0.96
CA PHE A 58 -8.16 5.62 -0.55
C PHE A 58 -7.95 4.40 -1.46
N ASN A 59 -7.92 4.60 -2.79
CA ASN A 59 -7.68 3.52 -3.74
C ASN A 59 -6.29 2.88 -3.54
N PHE A 60 -5.26 3.67 -3.27
CA PHE A 60 -3.91 3.17 -2.95
C PHE A 60 -3.93 2.25 -1.72
N VAL A 61 -4.55 2.71 -0.63
CA VAL A 61 -4.65 1.94 0.62
C VAL A 61 -5.40 0.64 0.41
N MET A 62 -6.54 0.68 -0.26
CA MET A 62 -7.34 -0.52 -0.54
C MET A 62 -6.57 -1.51 -1.41
N THR A 63 -5.90 -1.03 -2.46
CA THR A 63 -5.11 -1.89 -3.36
C THR A 63 -3.94 -2.54 -2.61
N MET A 64 -3.24 -1.79 -1.75
CA MET A 64 -2.17 -2.34 -0.91
C MET A 64 -2.67 -3.43 0.04
N ASN A 65 -3.84 -3.23 0.65
CA ASN A 65 -4.45 -4.25 1.49
C ASN A 65 -4.83 -5.50 0.71
N ILE A 66 -5.39 -5.35 -0.51
CA ILE A 66 -5.72 -6.48 -1.39
C ILE A 66 -4.46 -7.24 -1.82
N VAL A 67 -3.41 -6.53 -2.24
CA VAL A 67 -2.14 -7.14 -2.66
C VAL A 67 -1.48 -7.90 -1.50
N ASN A 68 -1.51 -7.34 -0.29
CA ASN A 68 -1.00 -7.99 0.91
C ASN A 68 -1.86 -9.20 1.34
N ALA A 69 -3.18 -9.11 1.26
CA ALA A 69 -4.06 -10.24 1.53
C ALA A 69 -3.82 -11.39 0.54
N GLY A 70 -3.71 -11.07 -0.76
CA GLY A 70 -3.38 -12.05 -1.80
C GLY A 70 -2.01 -12.70 -1.59
N PHE A 71 -1.03 -11.96 -1.10
CA PHE A 71 0.27 -12.54 -0.73
C PHE A 71 0.18 -13.50 0.44
N LEU A 72 -0.53 -13.14 1.50
CA LEU A 72 -0.73 -14.05 2.63
C LEU A 72 -1.41 -15.35 2.20
N GLN A 73 -2.39 -15.27 1.28
CA GLN A 73 -3.03 -16.44 0.71
C GLN A 73 -2.03 -17.31 -0.07
N LEU A 74 -1.19 -16.71 -0.92
CA LEU A 74 -0.18 -17.46 -1.66
C LEU A 74 0.86 -18.14 -0.75
N VAL A 75 1.21 -17.51 0.37
CA VAL A 75 2.10 -18.11 1.39
C VAL A 75 1.41 -19.30 2.07
N GLN A 76 0.11 -19.22 2.36
CA GLN A 76 -0.67 -20.37 2.87
C GLN A 76 -0.73 -21.51 1.86
N ASP A 77 -0.99 -21.19 0.60
CA ASP A 77 -1.06 -22.19 -0.48
C ASP A 77 0.30 -22.90 -0.66
N LEU A 78 1.41 -22.15 -0.55
CA LEU A 78 2.77 -22.72 -0.59
C LEU A 78 2.99 -23.70 0.57
N ALA A 79 2.58 -23.33 1.79
CA ALA A 79 2.71 -24.17 2.97
C ALA A 79 1.89 -25.46 2.90
N ALA A 80 0.74 -25.44 2.20
CA ALA A 80 -0.11 -26.61 2.01
C ALA A 80 0.41 -27.58 0.95
N VAL A 81 1.06 -27.09 -0.10
CA VAL A 81 1.50 -27.90 -1.26
C VAL A 81 2.91 -28.46 -1.07
N SER A 82 3.78 -27.80 -0.32
CA SER A 82 5.18 -28.23 -0.15
C SER A 82 5.74 -27.97 1.25
N PRO A 83 5.22 -28.62 2.31
CA PRO A 83 5.67 -28.41 3.69
C PRO A 83 7.13 -28.82 3.96
N GLN A 84 7.84 -29.40 2.99
CA GLN A 84 9.12 -30.09 3.16
C GLN A 84 10.27 -29.57 2.27
N THR A 85 10.03 -28.62 1.36
CA THR A 85 11.14 -28.04 0.57
C THR A 85 11.81 -26.89 1.30
N THR A 86 13.12 -26.76 1.12
CA THR A 86 13.94 -25.69 1.72
C THR A 86 13.42 -24.30 1.37
N PHE A 87 12.89 -24.12 0.14
CA PHE A 87 12.29 -22.85 -0.28
C PHE A 87 11.03 -22.52 0.51
N SER A 88 10.09 -23.46 0.60
CA SER A 88 8.85 -23.28 1.35
C SER A 88 9.14 -23.04 2.83
N GLN A 89 10.06 -23.79 3.44
CA GLN A 89 10.46 -23.57 4.83
C GLN A 89 11.11 -22.20 5.06
N ASN A 90 11.99 -21.75 4.16
CA ASN A 90 12.59 -20.41 4.25
C ASN A 90 11.54 -19.29 4.13
N VAL A 91 10.56 -19.42 3.25
CA VAL A 91 9.46 -18.45 3.11
C VAL A 91 8.56 -18.48 4.36
N ILE A 92 8.24 -19.67 4.86
CA ILE A 92 7.40 -19.87 6.06
C ILE A 92 8.09 -19.29 7.31
N GLU A 93 9.38 -19.53 7.51
CA GLU A 93 10.17 -19.00 8.63
C GLU A 93 10.27 -17.47 8.62
N VAL A 94 10.52 -16.86 7.46
CA VAL A 94 10.63 -15.39 7.34
C VAL A 94 9.32 -14.69 7.67
N PHE A 95 8.18 -15.32 7.39
CA PHE A 95 6.86 -14.74 7.66
C PHE A 95 6.19 -15.27 8.94
N GLY A 96 6.89 -16.12 9.70
CA GLY A 96 6.38 -16.70 10.95
C GLY A 96 5.11 -17.53 10.77
N ALA A 97 4.85 -18.03 9.56
CA ALA A 97 3.77 -18.96 9.33
C ALA A 97 4.18 -20.31 9.91
N THR A 98 3.26 -21.05 10.53
CA THR A 98 3.40 -22.51 10.60
C THR A 98 2.37 -23.09 9.64
N PRO A 99 2.53 -24.31 9.10
CA PRO A 99 1.53 -24.92 8.22
C PRO A 99 0.11 -24.96 8.83
N THR A 100 -0.01 -24.78 10.15
CA THR A 100 -1.25 -24.79 10.92
C THR A 100 -1.73 -23.40 11.38
N GLN A 101 -0.97 -22.33 11.13
CA GLN A 101 -1.35 -20.96 11.52
C GLN A 101 -1.39 -20.03 10.31
N ALA A 102 -2.46 -19.24 10.22
CA ALA A 102 -2.57 -18.22 9.19
C ALA A 102 -1.40 -17.21 9.33
N PRO A 103 -0.57 -17.00 8.29
CA PRO A 103 0.45 -15.97 8.31
C PRO A 103 -0.17 -14.62 8.62
N ALA A 104 0.45 -13.91 9.55
CA ALA A 104 0.04 -12.56 9.93
C ALA A 104 1.03 -11.56 9.37
N LEU A 105 0.53 -10.45 8.83
CA LEU A 105 1.40 -9.34 8.44
C LEU A 105 2.18 -8.81 9.65
N PRO A 106 3.45 -8.41 9.48
CA PRO A 106 4.17 -7.67 10.50
C PRO A 106 3.38 -6.44 10.96
N ILE A 107 3.52 -6.05 12.23
CA ILE A 107 2.76 -4.92 12.82
C ILE A 107 2.97 -3.63 12.02
N TRP A 108 4.20 -3.37 11.56
CA TRP A 108 4.50 -2.21 10.74
C TRP A 108 3.74 -2.20 9.41
N ALA A 109 3.45 -3.35 8.81
CA ALA A 109 2.67 -3.45 7.57
C ALA A 109 1.18 -3.24 7.84
N ARG A 110 0.68 -3.73 8.98
CA ARG A 110 -0.71 -3.52 9.42
C ARG A 110 -1.01 -2.07 9.80
N LEU A 111 -0.09 -1.41 10.51
CA LEU A 111 -0.27 -0.04 10.99
C LEU A 111 0.24 1.01 10.02
N GLY A 112 1.22 0.67 9.17
CA GLY A 112 1.84 1.60 8.23
C GLY A 112 0.84 2.13 7.20
N SER A 113 -0.02 1.28 6.66
CA SER A 113 -1.03 1.67 5.67
C SER A 113 -2.03 2.74 6.18
N PRO A 114 -2.72 2.55 7.34
CA PRO A 114 -3.63 3.56 7.86
C PRO A 114 -2.92 4.83 8.37
N LEU A 115 -1.70 4.73 8.90
CA LEU A 115 -0.92 5.91 9.30
C LEU A 115 -0.51 6.76 8.10
N VAL A 116 -0.05 6.13 7.01
CA VAL A 116 0.30 6.84 5.77
C VAL A 116 -0.95 7.49 5.15
N TYR A 117 -2.10 6.83 5.23
CA TYR A 117 -3.37 7.42 4.81
C TYR A 117 -3.69 8.69 5.62
N LEU A 118 -3.68 8.59 6.95
CA LEU A 118 -3.97 9.72 7.83
C LEU A 118 -3.01 10.88 7.59
N LEU A 119 -1.72 10.61 7.45
CA LEU A 119 -0.73 11.64 7.13
C LEU A 119 -1.03 12.34 5.81
N ASN A 120 -1.34 11.58 4.75
CA ASN A 120 -1.72 12.16 3.46
C ASN A 120 -2.99 13.01 3.57
N VAL A 121 -4.01 12.53 4.29
CA VAL A 121 -5.26 13.29 4.53
C VAL A 121 -4.97 14.60 5.25
N LEU A 122 -4.20 14.57 6.34
CA LEU A 122 -3.88 15.75 7.15
C LEU A 122 -3.04 16.75 6.37
N VAL A 123 -2.00 16.28 5.66
CA VAL A 123 -1.13 17.11 4.82
C VAL A 123 -1.92 17.72 3.67
N GLY A 124 -2.73 16.93 2.97
CA GLY A 124 -3.57 17.40 1.88
C GLY A 124 -4.60 18.44 2.34
N PHE A 125 -5.26 18.19 3.48
CA PHE A 125 -6.21 19.13 4.08
C PHE A 125 -5.53 20.45 4.41
N TYR A 126 -4.37 20.38 5.09
CA TYR A 126 -3.61 21.57 5.44
C TYR A 126 -3.17 22.35 4.22
N LEU A 127 -2.47 21.72 3.26
CA LEU A 127 -1.89 22.39 2.10
C LEU A 127 -2.95 22.99 1.16
N LEU A 128 -4.05 22.27 0.93
CA LEU A 128 -5.05 22.69 -0.05
C LEU A 128 -6.06 23.67 0.54
N LEU A 129 -6.47 23.49 1.80
CA LEU A 129 -7.61 24.23 2.36
C LEU A 129 -7.23 25.25 3.41
N MET A 130 -6.18 25.00 4.21
CA MET A 130 -5.85 25.83 5.37
C MET A 130 -4.61 26.70 5.17
N ALA A 131 -3.67 26.27 4.32
CA ALA A 131 -2.42 26.96 4.11
C ALA A 131 -2.69 28.39 3.59
N LYS A 132 -2.15 29.36 4.34
CA LYS A 132 -2.12 30.76 3.94
C LYS A 132 -0.92 30.94 3.04
N TRP A 133 -1.13 30.69 1.76
CA TRP A 133 -0.15 31.02 0.73
C TRP A 133 0.01 32.54 0.70
N GLU A 134 1.25 33.03 0.80
CA GLU A 134 1.55 34.46 0.69
C GLU A 134 1.00 34.97 -0.65
N ARG A 135 0.30 36.11 -0.60
CA ARG A 135 -0.26 36.78 -1.78
C ARG A 135 0.77 37.68 -2.42
#